data_AF-A0A916QIM7-F1
#
_entry.id   AF-A0A916QIM7-F1
#
_cell.length_a   1.000
_cell.length_b   1.000
_cell.length_c   1.000
_cell.angle_alpha   90.00
_cell.angle_beta   90.00
_cell.angle_gamma   90.00
#
_symmetry.space_group_name_H-M   'P 1'
#
loop_
_entity.id
_entity.type
_entity.pdbx_description
1 polymer ?
#
loop_
_entity_poly.entity_id
_entity_poly.type
_entity_poly.pdbx_seq_one_letter_code
_entity_poly.pdbx_strand_id
1 'polypeptide(L)'
;MTSAVDKILQAQVIQKNDPAITAFDDDFYGDFYDFFANFLQFKELTHAIDRQQVLLELYLDVHEIGDNELNFTYKLVFDGQFNFQADQSCYSLAALNQRLGQKADLIAYQDANQQIVRQLAEQFASPDPNERIQKFNQVFARLYDQLELNKDKLLYALR
;
A
#
# COMPACT_ATOMS: atom_id res chain seq x y z
N MET A 1 -5.29 29.33 8.14
CA MET A 1 -5.12 28.08 8.92
C MET A 1 -5.50 26.94 8.01
N THR A 2 -4.59 26.00 7.75
CA THR A 2 -4.87 24.80 6.92
C THR A 2 -5.83 23.89 7.67
N SER A 3 -6.93 23.46 7.02
CA SER A 3 -7.93 22.61 7.68
C SER A 3 -7.37 21.21 7.97
N ALA A 4 -8.01 20.45 8.87
CA ALA A 4 -7.58 19.07 9.16
C ALA A 4 -7.66 18.17 7.90
N VAL A 5 -8.66 18.41 7.06
CA VAL A 5 -8.85 17.72 5.77
C VAL A 5 -7.70 18.03 4.81
N ASP A 6 -7.30 19.29 4.71
CA ASP A 6 -6.18 19.69 3.84
C ASP A 6 -4.86 19.05 4.30
N LYS A 7 -4.65 18.91 5.62
CA LYS A 7 -3.47 18.22 6.15
C LYS A 7 -3.44 16.73 5.79
N ILE A 8 -4.60 16.07 5.80
CA ILE A 8 -4.71 14.65 5.40
C ILE A 8 -4.39 14.51 3.90
N LEU A 9 -4.98 15.37 3.06
CA LEU A 9 -4.71 15.37 1.62
C LEU A 9 -3.21 15.56 1.35
N GLN A 10 -2.57 16.52 2.01
CA GLN A 10 -1.13 16.76 1.87
C GLN A 10 -0.28 15.57 2.31
N ALA A 11 -0.67 14.89 3.39
CA ALA A 11 0.04 13.71 3.87
C ALA A 11 -0.11 12.47 2.96
N GLN A 12 -1.08 12.49 2.04
CA GLN A 12 -1.35 11.41 1.08
C GLN A 12 -0.75 11.69 -0.32
N VAL A 13 0.00 12.78 -0.46
CA VAL A 13 0.76 13.05 -1.68
C VAL A 13 2.09 12.32 -1.65
N ILE A 14 2.39 11.60 -2.72
CA ILE A 14 3.69 11.01 -3.00
C ILE A 14 4.43 11.92 -3.96
N GLN A 15 5.70 12.21 -3.69
CA GLN A 15 6.56 12.89 -4.67
C GLN A 15 7.11 11.84 -5.64
N LYS A 16 6.93 12.06 -6.96
CA LYS A 16 7.33 11.10 -8.01
C LYS A 16 8.83 10.77 -7.99
N ASN A 17 9.62 11.68 -7.45
CA ASN A 17 11.07 11.66 -7.33
C ASN A 17 11.55 11.40 -5.88
N ASP A 18 10.68 10.90 -5.00
CA ASP A 18 11.08 10.43 -3.68
C ASP A 18 12.03 9.22 -3.81
N PRO A 19 13.31 9.32 -3.37
CA PRO A 19 14.27 8.24 -3.52
C PRO A 19 13.96 7.02 -2.64
N ALA A 20 13.04 7.13 -1.69
CA ALA A 20 12.60 6.00 -0.86
C ALA A 20 11.50 5.16 -1.54
N ILE A 21 10.94 5.63 -2.66
CA ILE A 21 9.84 4.99 -3.36
C ILE A 21 10.31 4.48 -4.72
N THR A 22 10.02 3.21 -4.97
CA THR A 22 10.44 2.49 -6.17
C THR A 22 9.21 2.07 -6.98
N ALA A 23 9.27 2.28 -8.30
CA ALA A 23 8.30 1.75 -9.25
C ALA A 23 8.67 0.32 -9.64
N PHE A 24 7.68 -0.47 -10.05
CA PHE A 24 7.95 -1.81 -10.57
C PHE A 24 8.32 -1.75 -12.07
N ASP A 25 9.30 -2.54 -12.48
CA ASP A 25 9.83 -2.56 -13.86
C ASP A 25 8.91 -3.32 -14.85
N ASP A 26 9.23 -3.23 -16.15
CA ASP A 26 8.45 -3.77 -17.29
C ASP A 26 8.24 -5.27 -17.25
N ASP A 27 9.15 -6.02 -16.63
CA ASP A 27 9.01 -7.45 -16.36
C ASP A 27 8.11 -7.73 -15.16
N PHE A 28 7.23 -6.78 -14.81
CA PHE A 28 6.29 -6.78 -13.69
C PHE A 28 5.74 -8.14 -13.29
N TYR A 29 5.35 -9.04 -14.18
CA TYR A 29 4.88 -10.36 -13.74
C TYR A 29 6.00 -11.29 -13.29
N GLY A 30 7.16 -11.25 -13.94
CA GLY A 30 8.40 -11.88 -13.52
C GLY A 30 8.94 -11.23 -12.26
N ASP A 31 9.01 -9.89 -12.21
CA ASP A 31 9.50 -9.10 -11.07
C ASP A 31 8.52 -9.03 -9.89
N PHE A 32 7.22 -9.23 -10.07
CA PHE A 32 6.25 -9.30 -8.97
C PHE A 32 6.29 -10.70 -8.36
N TYR A 33 6.39 -11.75 -9.17
CA TYR A 33 6.69 -13.10 -8.67
C TYR A 33 8.09 -13.18 -8.07
N ASP A 34 9.08 -12.53 -8.68
CA ASP A 34 10.43 -12.39 -8.19
C ASP A 34 10.52 -11.36 -7.07
N PHE A 35 9.58 -10.45 -6.84
CA PHE A 35 9.58 -9.58 -5.65
C PHE A 35 9.11 -10.38 -4.45
N PHE A 36 8.12 -11.26 -4.61
CA PHE A 36 7.70 -12.20 -3.57
C PHE A 36 8.67 -13.37 -3.40
N ALA A 37 9.23 -13.89 -4.51
CA ALA A 37 10.27 -14.89 -4.50
C ALA A 37 11.60 -14.31 -4.03
N ASN A 38 11.92 -13.02 -4.28
CA ASN A 38 13.02 -12.23 -3.71
C ASN A 38 12.70 -11.76 -2.29
N PHE A 39 11.46 -11.63 -1.84
CA PHE A 39 11.20 -11.46 -0.41
C PHE A 39 11.49 -12.79 0.34
N LEU A 40 11.20 -13.92 -0.33
CA LEU A 40 11.60 -15.26 0.06
C LEU A 40 13.08 -15.60 -0.24
N GLN A 41 13.75 -14.97 -1.21
CA GLN A 41 15.19 -15.12 -1.55
C GLN A 41 16.04 -14.08 -0.81
N PHE A 42 15.42 -13.00 -0.32
CA PHE A 42 15.89 -12.20 0.81
C PHE A 42 16.06 -13.12 2.01
N LYS A 43 15.50 -14.35 2.06
CA LYS A 43 15.81 -15.31 3.13
C LYS A 43 17.24 -15.82 3.03
N GLU A 44 17.84 -15.69 1.84
CA GLU A 44 19.25 -15.99 1.54
C GLU A 44 20.10 -14.71 1.36
N LEU A 45 19.55 -13.61 0.83
CA LEU A 45 20.27 -12.31 0.68
C LEU A 45 20.29 -11.46 1.97
N THR A 46 19.37 -11.66 2.94
CA THR A 46 19.35 -10.92 4.22
C THR A 46 20.26 -11.51 5.31
N HIS A 47 21.40 -12.07 4.95
CA HIS A 47 22.45 -12.18 5.96
C HIS A 47 22.91 -10.79 6.48
N ALA A 48 22.51 -9.69 5.81
CA ALA A 48 22.86 -8.30 6.16
C ALA A 48 21.71 -7.38 6.64
N ILE A 49 20.43 -7.75 6.51
CA ILE A 49 19.28 -6.89 6.91
C ILE A 49 18.45 -7.60 7.98
N ASP A 50 18.28 -6.95 9.13
CA ASP A 50 17.45 -7.46 10.21
C ASP A 50 15.97 -7.39 9.82
N ARG A 51 15.43 -8.54 9.41
CA ARG A 51 14.02 -8.72 9.00
C ARG A 51 13.02 -8.25 10.05
N GLN A 52 13.41 -8.16 11.32
CA GLN A 52 12.52 -7.68 12.37
C GLN A 52 12.22 -6.18 12.28
N GLN A 53 12.99 -5.43 11.48
CA GLN A 53 12.90 -3.97 11.43
C GLN A 53 12.41 -3.42 10.08
N VAL A 54 12.19 -4.27 9.07
CA VAL A 54 11.77 -3.82 7.74
C VAL A 54 10.27 -3.71 7.65
N LEU A 55 9.79 -2.56 7.18
CA LEU A 55 8.41 -2.32 6.76
C LEU A 55 8.32 -2.25 5.24
N LEU A 56 7.44 -3.07 4.67
CA LEU A 56 7.01 -2.97 3.29
C LEU A 56 5.80 -2.04 3.22
N GLU A 57 5.93 -0.93 2.49
CA GLU A 57 4.80 -0.08 2.11
C GLU A 57 4.45 -0.34 0.64
N LEU A 58 3.20 -0.66 0.37
CA LEU A 58 2.65 -0.80 -0.99
C LEU A 58 1.64 0.32 -1.24
N TYR A 59 1.84 1.05 -2.32
CA TYR A 59 0.92 2.09 -2.80
C TYR A 59 0.19 1.57 -4.04
N LEU A 60 -1.13 1.49 -3.97
CA LEU A 60 -1.96 0.88 -4.99
C LEU A 60 -2.82 1.92 -5.70
N ASP A 61 -2.99 1.72 -7.01
CA ASP A 61 -3.77 2.57 -7.91
C ASP A 61 -3.27 4.03 -7.88
N VAL A 62 -1.96 4.13 -8.08
CA VAL A 62 -1.24 5.40 -8.09
C VAL A 62 -1.56 6.18 -9.37
N HIS A 63 -1.79 7.48 -9.23
CA HIS A 63 -2.12 8.36 -10.36
C HIS A 63 -1.59 9.78 -10.15
N GLU A 64 -1.27 10.45 -11.25
CA GLU A 64 -0.74 11.82 -11.25
C GLU A 64 -1.83 12.83 -10.87
N ILE A 65 -1.49 13.76 -9.96
CA ILE A 65 -2.34 14.88 -9.55
C ILE A 65 -1.66 16.24 -9.77
N GLY A 66 -0.42 16.23 -10.27
CA GLY A 66 0.39 17.40 -10.63
C GLY A 66 1.70 16.97 -11.29
N ASP A 67 2.55 17.95 -11.65
CA ASP A 67 3.75 17.70 -12.45
C ASP A 67 4.75 16.70 -11.80
N ASN A 68 4.80 16.64 -10.47
CA ASN A 68 5.67 15.72 -9.71
C ASN A 68 4.93 15.09 -8.50
N GLU A 69 3.61 15.15 -8.49
CA GLU A 69 2.80 14.72 -7.36
C GLU A 69 1.87 13.59 -7.78
N LEU A 70 1.89 12.52 -7.00
CA LEU A 70 1.06 11.35 -7.16
C LEU A 70 0.12 11.23 -5.96
N ASN A 71 -1.06 10.67 -6.21
CA ASN A 71 -1.96 10.15 -5.18
C ASN A 71 -2.12 8.64 -5.37
N PHE A 72 -2.73 7.99 -4.40
CA PHE A 72 -2.97 6.55 -4.39
C PHE A 72 -4.37 6.25 -3.87
N THR A 73 -4.89 5.06 -4.14
CA THR A 73 -6.15 4.60 -3.54
C THR A 73 -5.90 3.93 -2.20
N TYR A 74 -4.86 3.09 -2.10
CA TYR A 74 -4.48 2.41 -0.86
C TYR A 74 -2.99 2.58 -0.56
N LYS A 75 -2.66 2.79 0.71
CA LYS A 75 -1.35 2.50 1.28
C LYS A 75 -1.49 1.30 2.21
N LEU A 76 -0.84 0.19 1.89
CA LEU A 76 -0.84 -1.03 2.68
C LEU A 76 0.54 -1.27 3.26
N VAL A 77 0.65 -1.44 4.57
CA VAL A 77 1.93 -1.61 5.27
C VAL A 77 2.01 -2.98 5.91
N PHE A 78 3.14 -3.65 5.74
CA PHE A 78 3.43 -4.96 6.31
C PHE A 78 4.79 -4.96 6.99
N ASP A 79 4.93 -5.70 8.08
CA ASP A 79 6.26 -5.97 8.66
C ASP A 79 6.98 -7.10 7.91
N GLY A 80 8.24 -7.35 8.29
CA GLY A 80 9.05 -8.43 7.72
C GLY A 80 8.49 -9.85 7.92
N GLN A 81 7.40 -10.02 8.66
CA GLN A 81 6.68 -11.28 8.86
C GLN A 81 5.30 -11.30 8.18
N PHE A 82 5.01 -10.32 7.32
CA PHE A 82 3.72 -10.09 6.67
C PHE A 82 2.55 -9.84 7.62
N ASN A 83 2.81 -9.34 8.84
CA ASN A 83 1.72 -8.82 9.66
C ASN A 83 1.31 -7.46 9.10
N PHE A 84 0.03 -7.32 8.78
CA PHE A 84 -0.56 -6.08 8.30
C PHE A 84 -0.59 -5.02 9.42
N GLN A 85 0.01 -3.87 9.15
CA GLN A 85 0.12 -2.73 10.07
C GLN A 85 -1.03 -1.76 9.80
N ALA A 86 -2.17 -1.98 10.47
CA ALA A 86 -3.40 -1.22 10.25
C ALA A 86 -3.28 0.27 10.62
N ASP A 87 -2.47 0.61 11.62
CA ASP A 87 -2.21 1.97 12.07
C ASP A 87 -1.38 2.80 11.07
N GLN A 88 -0.59 2.13 10.23
CA GLN A 88 0.24 2.74 9.19
C GLN A 88 -0.36 2.64 7.78
N SER A 89 -1.43 1.87 7.63
CA SER A 89 -2.15 1.68 6.38
C SER A 89 -3.33 2.64 6.27
N CYS A 90 -3.69 3.03 5.05
CA CYS A 90 -4.87 3.87 4.83
C CYS A 90 -5.51 3.67 3.44
N TYR A 91 -6.80 3.98 3.38
CA TYR A 91 -7.54 4.30 2.17
C TYR A 91 -7.51 5.81 1.99
N SER A 92 -7.18 6.31 0.79
CA SER A 92 -6.98 7.74 0.62
C SER A 92 -8.28 8.52 0.64
N LEU A 93 -8.19 9.76 1.13
CA LEU A 93 -9.30 10.70 1.10
C LEU A 93 -9.65 11.09 -0.34
N ALA A 94 -8.67 11.14 -1.24
CA ALA A 94 -8.91 11.39 -2.65
C ALA A 94 -9.77 10.29 -3.27
N ALA A 95 -9.47 9.02 -3.01
CA ALA A 95 -10.27 7.90 -3.47
C ALA A 95 -11.68 7.93 -2.87
N LEU A 96 -11.82 8.27 -1.59
CA LEU A 96 -13.14 8.45 -0.98
C LEU A 96 -13.95 9.56 -1.68
N ASN A 97 -13.33 10.72 -1.93
CA ASN A 97 -13.99 11.82 -2.62
C ASN A 97 -14.43 11.43 -4.03
N GLN A 98 -13.60 10.70 -4.76
CA GLN A 98 -13.92 10.17 -6.09
C GLN A 98 -15.10 9.20 -6.01
N ARG A 99 -15.07 8.26 -5.05
CA ARG A 99 -16.15 7.29 -4.84
C ARG A 99 -17.49 7.95 -4.48
N LEU A 100 -17.46 9.01 -3.68
CA LEU A 100 -18.67 9.74 -3.26
C LEU A 100 -19.14 10.77 -4.30
N GLY A 101 -18.28 11.18 -5.25
CA GLY A 101 -18.55 12.28 -6.18
C GLY A 101 -18.60 13.66 -5.51
N GLN A 102 -18.16 13.77 -4.25
CA GLN A 102 -18.16 15.02 -3.47
C GLN A 102 -17.05 15.01 -2.43
N LYS A 103 -16.75 16.18 -1.85
CA LYS A 103 -15.78 16.29 -0.76
C LYS A 103 -16.35 15.70 0.53
N ALA A 104 -15.71 14.64 1.02
CA ALA A 104 -15.96 14.08 2.34
C ALA A 104 -15.45 15.05 3.42
N ASP A 105 -16.18 15.12 4.53
CA ASP A 105 -15.65 15.75 5.74
C ASP A 105 -14.72 14.79 6.50
N LEU A 106 -14.14 15.29 7.59
CA LEU A 106 -13.20 14.53 8.40
C LEU A 106 -13.82 13.27 9.03
N ILE A 107 -15.08 13.34 9.46
CA ILE A 107 -15.74 12.24 10.16
C ILE A 107 -16.02 11.11 9.16
N ALA A 108 -16.62 11.45 8.01
CA ALA A 108 -16.89 10.51 6.93
C ALA A 108 -15.60 9.82 6.45
N TYR A 109 -14.50 10.56 6.36
CA TYR A 109 -13.20 10.00 6.03
C TYR A 109 -12.69 9.01 7.09
N GLN A 110 -12.71 9.41 8.37
CA GLN A 110 -12.23 8.58 9.46
C GLN A 110 -13.00 7.26 9.55
N ASP A 111 -14.33 7.32 9.43
CA ASP A 111 -15.20 6.15 9.46
C ASP A 111 -14.92 5.21 8.28
N ALA A 112 -14.83 5.76 7.05
CA ALA A 112 -14.55 4.97 5.87
C ALA A 112 -13.16 4.33 5.92
N ASN A 113 -12.13 5.09 6.29
CA ASN A 113 -10.77 4.58 6.42
C ASN A 113 -10.69 3.47 7.48
N GLN A 114 -11.28 3.70 8.67
CA GLN A 114 -11.29 2.71 9.74
C GLN A 114 -11.99 1.42 9.31
N GLN A 115 -13.15 1.53 8.66
CA GLN A 115 -13.91 0.37 8.20
C GLN A 115 -13.11 -0.43 7.15
N ILE A 116 -12.57 0.24 6.15
CA ILE A 116 -11.85 -0.40 5.04
C ILE A 116 -10.55 -1.06 5.54
N VAL A 117 -9.74 -0.34 6.33
CA VAL A 117 -8.49 -0.86 6.88
C VAL A 117 -8.74 -2.04 7.81
N ARG A 118 -9.79 -1.98 8.64
CA ARG A 118 -10.18 -3.11 9.50
C ARG A 118 -10.58 -4.34 8.68
N GLN A 119 -11.37 -4.17 7.63
CA GLN A 119 -11.77 -5.28 6.75
C GLN A 119 -10.56 -5.92 6.05
N LEU A 120 -9.56 -5.12 5.67
CA LEU A 120 -8.31 -5.64 5.12
C LEU A 120 -7.50 -6.38 6.18
N ALA A 121 -7.37 -5.81 7.39
CA ALA A 121 -6.68 -6.46 8.50
C ALA A 121 -7.27 -7.84 8.83
N GLU A 122 -8.59 -7.96 8.87
CA GLU A 122 -9.30 -9.23 9.10
C GLU A 122 -9.00 -10.26 7.99
N GLN A 123 -8.82 -9.82 6.75
CA GLN A 123 -8.51 -10.69 5.61
C GLN A 123 -7.04 -11.13 5.58
N PHE A 124 -6.11 -10.27 6.00
CA PHE A 124 -4.69 -10.59 6.06
C PHE A 124 -4.30 -11.38 7.32
N ALA A 125 -5.12 -11.35 8.38
CA ALA A 125 -4.79 -11.96 9.65
C ALA A 125 -4.68 -13.50 9.59
N SER A 126 -3.56 -14.03 10.06
CA SER A 126 -3.43 -15.42 10.49
C SER A 126 -2.32 -15.57 11.55
N PRO A 127 -2.50 -16.46 12.54
CA PRO A 127 -1.42 -16.85 13.44
C PRO A 127 -0.30 -17.64 12.73
N ASP A 128 -0.61 -18.37 11.65
CA ASP A 128 0.36 -19.16 10.87
C ASP A 128 1.10 -18.27 9.83
N PRO A 129 2.44 -18.17 9.89
CA PRO A 129 3.22 -17.43 8.91
C PRO A 129 2.99 -17.84 7.44
N ASN A 130 2.80 -19.14 7.17
CA ASN A 130 2.58 -19.60 5.79
C ASN A 130 1.20 -19.20 5.28
N GLU A 131 0.18 -19.29 6.14
CA GLU A 131 -1.17 -18.84 5.81
C GLU A 131 -1.23 -17.32 5.64
N ARG A 132 -0.44 -16.54 6.41
CA ARG A 132 -0.33 -15.08 6.19
C ARG A 132 0.15 -14.76 4.78
N ILE A 133 1.18 -15.44 4.28
CA ILE A 133 1.69 -15.25 2.91
C ILE A 133 0.61 -15.62 1.87
N GLN A 134 -0.10 -16.73 2.09
CA GLN A 134 -1.19 -17.13 1.18
C GLN A 134 -2.33 -16.11 1.16
N LYS A 135 -2.77 -15.64 2.34
CA LYS A 135 -3.79 -14.61 2.48
C LYS A 135 -3.36 -13.30 1.84
N PHE A 136 -2.10 -12.91 2.05
CA PHE A 136 -1.50 -11.78 1.36
C PHE A 136 -1.69 -11.91 -0.16
N ASN A 137 -1.25 -13.02 -0.75
CA ASN A 137 -1.33 -13.24 -2.20
C ASN A 137 -2.77 -13.21 -2.72
N GLN A 138 -3.70 -13.86 -2.00
CA GLN A 138 -5.11 -13.91 -2.41
C GLN A 138 -5.80 -12.55 -2.34
N VAL A 139 -5.57 -11.80 -1.26
CA VAL A 139 -6.16 -10.47 -1.09
C VAL A 139 -5.54 -9.49 -2.07
N PHE A 140 -4.21 -9.53 -2.25
CA PHE A 140 -3.53 -8.66 -3.20
C PHE A 140 -3.96 -8.95 -4.63
N ALA A 141 -4.03 -10.22 -5.06
CA ALA A 141 -4.50 -10.58 -6.41
C ALA A 141 -5.93 -10.06 -6.65
N ARG A 142 -6.81 -10.14 -5.65
CA ARG A 142 -8.15 -9.57 -5.76
C ARG A 142 -8.14 -8.05 -5.91
N LEU A 143 -7.31 -7.35 -5.12
CA LEU A 143 -7.17 -5.89 -5.25
C LEU A 143 -6.56 -5.51 -6.60
N TYR A 144 -5.62 -6.31 -7.10
CA TYR A 144 -5.01 -6.15 -8.40
C TYR A 144 -6.06 -6.18 -9.51
N ASP A 145 -6.91 -7.21 -9.51
CA ASP A 145 -7.99 -7.34 -10.49
C ASP A 145 -9.05 -6.23 -10.32
N GLN A 146 -9.46 -5.94 -9.07
CA GLN A 146 -10.51 -4.97 -8.77
C GLN A 146 -10.15 -3.53 -9.16
N LEU A 147 -8.87 -3.16 -9.03
CA LEU A 147 -8.39 -1.82 -9.33
C LEU A 147 -7.75 -1.73 -10.72
N GLU A 148 -7.79 -2.83 -11.50
CA GLU A 148 -7.13 -2.93 -12.80
C GLU A 148 -5.67 -2.44 -12.71
N LEU A 149 -4.94 -2.97 -11.72
CA LEU A 149 -3.58 -2.56 -11.45
C LEU A 149 -2.65 -3.04 -12.57
N ASN A 150 -1.58 -2.29 -12.74
CA ASN A 150 -0.45 -2.63 -13.58
C ASN A 150 0.81 -2.02 -12.93
N LYS A 151 1.97 -2.22 -13.54
CA LYS A 151 3.26 -1.71 -13.05
C LYS A 151 3.26 -0.19 -12.79
N ASP A 152 2.55 0.57 -13.62
CA ASP A 152 2.54 2.04 -13.57
C ASP A 152 1.63 2.57 -12.46
N LYS A 153 0.72 1.74 -11.96
CA LYS A 153 -0.23 2.03 -10.88
C LYS A 153 0.22 1.51 -9.52
N LEU A 154 1.43 0.96 -9.43
CA LEU A 154 1.96 0.32 -8.23
C LEU A 154 3.32 0.91 -7.89
N LEU A 155 3.49 1.31 -6.64
CA LEU A 155 4.77 1.73 -6.08
C LEU A 155 5.01 1.01 -4.76
N TYR A 156 6.26 0.87 -4.36
CA TYR A 156 6.61 0.34 -3.05
C TYR A 156 7.74 1.11 -2.38
N ALA A 157 7.84 0.99 -1.07
CA ALA A 157 8.98 1.43 -0.28
C ALA A 157 9.36 0.35 0.74
N LEU A 158 10.67 0.23 0.99
CA LEU A 158 11.22 -0.58 2.09
C LEU A 158 11.83 0.37 3.10
N ARG A 159 11.31 0.35 4.34
CA ARG A 159 11.75 1.23 5.44
C ARG A 159 12.31 0.44 6.60
#